data_AF-A0AA36J167-F1
#
_entry.id   AF-A0AA36J167-F1
#
_cell.length_a   1.000
_cell.length_b   1.000
_cell.length_c   1.000
_cell.angle_alpha   90.00
_cell.angle_beta   90.00
_cell.angle_gamma   90.00
#
_symmetry.space_group_name_H-M   'P 1'
#
loop_
_entity.id
_entity.type
_entity.pdbx_description
1 polymer ?
#
loop_
_entity_poly.entity_id
_entity_poly.type
_entity_poly.pdbx_seq_one_letter_code
_entity_poly.pdbx_strand_id
1 'polypeptide(L)'
;MAGAEVDALAAEIRQLKAELKAQGLSSSQINGHQVVLEKVQRLQSLKSQLASDDPRTDQAFFARQKEEVDAAQKRKQAEAASQRAELKAAEEQAPQPLIQRKIFHLFQHAGSGPTFHYEPPPRLNSKDCGFGEGKDPHPPVYITEKWDGTTMQATSRHIFKRLDLWGRRRDGDPSQRYSIRLLGWREAGPQRSGETSER
;
A
#
# COMPACT_ATOMS: atom_id res chain seq x y z
N MET A 1 -35.11 20.85 28.30
CA MET A 1 -34.82 22.31 28.23
C MET A 1 -33.31 22.58 28.23
N ALA A 2 -32.51 21.93 29.07
CA ALA A 2 -31.05 22.10 29.13
C ALA A 2 -30.30 22.00 27.78
N GLY A 3 -30.70 21.09 26.86
CA GLY A 3 -30.05 20.97 25.55
C GLY A 3 -30.19 22.21 24.65
N ALA A 4 -31.34 22.89 24.68
CA ALA A 4 -31.55 24.10 23.88
C ALA A 4 -30.73 25.29 24.42
N GLU A 5 -30.55 25.36 25.74
CA GLU A 5 -29.69 26.36 26.39
C GLU A 5 -28.20 26.14 26.07
N VAL A 6 -27.74 24.88 26.01
CA VAL A 6 -26.38 24.53 25.57
C VAL A 6 -26.15 24.99 24.14
N ASP A 7 -27.10 24.73 23.23
CA ASP A 7 -26.99 25.11 21.81
C ASP A 7 -26.97 26.64 21.65
N ALA A 8 -27.85 27.36 22.35
CA ALA A 8 -27.91 28.82 22.34
C ALA A 8 -26.62 29.45 22.89
N LEU A 9 -26.13 28.99 24.04
CA LEU A 9 -24.92 29.53 24.65
C LEU A 9 -23.67 29.25 23.81
N ALA A 10 -23.61 28.08 23.15
CA ALA A 10 -22.54 27.77 22.20
C ALA A 10 -22.56 28.70 20.98
N ALA A 11 -23.75 29.06 20.47
CA ALA A 11 -23.89 30.03 19.37
C ALA A 11 -23.42 31.43 19.80
N GLU A 12 -23.82 31.89 20.99
CA GLU A 12 -23.36 33.17 21.54
C GLU A 12 -21.83 33.23 21.67
N ILE A 13 -21.19 32.17 22.14
CA ILE A 13 -19.71 32.11 22.25
C ILE A 13 -19.07 32.23 20.86
N ARG A 14 -19.62 31.55 19.85
CA ARG A 14 -19.10 31.64 18.47
C ARG A 14 -19.23 33.06 17.92
N GLN A 15 -20.38 33.70 18.14
CA GLN A 15 -20.61 35.07 17.71
C GLN A 15 -19.65 36.04 18.41
N LEU A 16 -19.50 35.94 19.73
CA LEU A 16 -18.57 36.76 20.50
C LEU A 16 -17.12 36.58 20.03
N LYS A 17 -16.69 35.34 19.77
CA LYS A 17 -15.36 35.08 19.21
C LYS A 17 -15.17 35.68 17.82
N ALA A 18 -16.21 35.66 16.98
CA ALA A 18 -16.18 36.27 15.65
C ALA A 18 -16.08 37.80 15.73
N GLU A 19 -16.83 38.44 16.63
CA GLU A 19 -16.78 39.88 16.89
C GLU A 19 -15.41 40.32 17.42
N LEU A 20 -14.86 39.62 18.41
CA LEU A 20 -13.52 39.90 18.94
C LEU A 20 -12.43 39.71 17.88
N LYS A 21 -12.58 38.72 16.99
CA LYS A 21 -11.69 38.55 15.85
C LYS A 21 -11.80 39.70 14.84
N ALA A 22 -13.00 40.19 14.57
CA ALA A 22 -13.22 41.36 13.71
C ALA A 22 -12.62 42.64 14.31
N GLN A 23 -12.52 42.73 15.64
CA GLN A 23 -11.80 43.80 16.36
C GLN A 23 -10.27 43.65 16.31
N GLY A 24 -9.75 42.62 15.63
CA GLY A 24 -8.31 42.42 15.42
C GLY A 24 -7.61 41.63 16.52
N LEU A 25 -8.34 41.04 17.47
CA LEU A 25 -7.71 40.18 18.49
C LEU A 25 -7.23 38.86 17.88
N SER A 26 -6.07 38.40 18.34
CA SER A 26 -5.56 37.06 18.00
C SER A 26 -6.34 35.96 18.72
N SER A 27 -6.34 34.74 18.17
CA SER A 27 -7.04 33.58 18.76
C SER A 27 -6.66 33.33 20.23
N SER A 28 -5.39 33.58 20.60
CA SER A 28 -4.94 33.43 21.99
C SER A 28 -5.58 34.47 22.91
N GLN A 29 -5.60 35.74 22.48
CA GLN A 29 -6.25 36.83 23.24
C GLN A 29 -7.76 36.63 23.36
N ILE A 30 -8.42 36.16 22.30
CA ILE A 30 -9.85 35.84 22.32
C ILE A 30 -10.15 34.74 23.34
N ASN A 31 -9.32 33.69 23.39
CA ASN A 31 -9.51 32.61 24.35
C ASN A 31 -9.22 33.04 25.80
N GLY A 32 -8.34 34.03 26.00
CA GLY A 32 -8.06 34.64 27.31
C GLY A 32 -9.04 35.76 27.71
N HIS A 33 -10.00 36.13 26.85
CA HIS A 33 -10.94 37.20 27.15
C HIS A 33 -11.91 36.78 28.25
N GLN A 34 -12.02 37.58 29.30
CA GLN A 34 -12.79 37.26 30.51
C GLN A 34 -14.23 36.80 30.22
N VAL A 35 -14.95 37.55 29.37
CA VAL A 35 -16.34 37.23 29.00
C VAL A 35 -16.46 35.90 28.24
N VAL A 36 -15.45 35.54 27.44
CA VAL A 36 -15.42 34.27 26.72
C VAL A 36 -15.20 33.12 27.71
N LEU A 37 -14.28 33.28 28.67
CA LEU A 37 -14.01 32.29 29.70
C LEU A 37 -15.24 32.01 30.57
N GLU A 38 -15.93 33.05 31.03
CA GLU A 38 -17.15 32.92 31.84
C GLU A 38 -18.26 32.16 31.09
N LYS A 39 -18.49 32.50 29.81
CA LYS A 39 -19.47 31.79 28.99
C LYS A 39 -19.06 30.34 28.73
N VAL A 40 -17.76 30.08 28.52
CA VAL A 40 -17.24 28.71 28.34
C VAL A 40 -17.40 27.89 29.62
N GLN A 41 -17.11 28.46 30.79
CA GLN A 41 -17.33 27.79 32.09
C GLN A 41 -18.81 27.47 32.29
N ARG A 42 -19.72 28.43 32.01
CA ARG A 42 -21.16 28.18 32.08
C ARG A 42 -21.60 27.07 31.12
N LEU A 43 -21.06 27.06 29.90
CA LEU A 43 -21.32 25.99 28.92
C LEU A 43 -20.86 24.63 29.44
N GLN A 44 -19.69 24.56 30.06
CA GLN A 44 -19.17 23.33 30.66
C GLN A 44 -20.08 22.83 31.80
N SER A 45 -20.53 23.71 32.68
CA SER A 45 -21.48 23.36 33.76
C SER A 45 -22.83 22.88 33.21
N LEU A 46 -23.34 23.47 32.13
CA LEU A 46 -24.57 23.00 31.50
C LEU A 46 -24.38 21.63 30.85
N LYS A 47 -23.24 21.40 30.18
CA LYS A 47 -22.91 20.09 29.60
C LYS A 47 -22.79 18.99 30.65
N SER A 48 -22.26 19.28 31.84
CA SER A 48 -22.15 18.29 32.91
C SER A 48 -23.49 17.89 33.54
N GLN A 49 -24.56 18.67 33.30
CA GLN A 49 -25.91 18.36 33.74
C GLN A 49 -26.69 17.52 32.71
N LEU A 50 -26.16 17.35 31.51
CA LEU A 50 -26.76 16.48 30.50
C LEU A 50 -26.49 15.01 30.85
N ALA A 51 -27.34 14.12 30.32
CA ALA A 51 -27.10 12.69 30.40
C ALA A 51 -25.78 12.32 29.69
N SER A 52 -25.10 11.28 30.17
CA SER A 52 -23.84 10.79 29.58
C SER A 52 -23.97 10.43 28.09
N ASP A 53 -25.16 9.98 27.68
CA ASP A 53 -25.44 9.55 26.31
C ASP A 53 -25.96 10.69 25.42
N ASP A 54 -26.07 11.93 25.93
CA ASP A 54 -26.53 13.05 25.12
C ASP A 54 -25.49 13.39 24.04
N PRO A 55 -25.89 13.50 22.75
CA PRO A 55 -24.99 13.83 21.64
C PRO A 55 -24.18 15.11 21.81
N ARG A 56 -24.62 16.03 22.67
CA ARG A 56 -23.97 17.33 22.90
C ARG A 56 -22.84 17.25 23.93
N THR A 57 -22.67 16.12 24.59
CA THR A 57 -21.55 15.89 25.51
C THR A 57 -20.28 15.55 24.74
N ASP A 58 -19.14 15.96 25.27
CA ASP A 58 -17.85 15.68 24.65
C ASP A 58 -17.54 14.17 24.68
N GLN A 59 -18.00 13.47 25.73
CA GLN A 59 -17.85 12.01 25.84
C GLN A 59 -18.58 11.27 24.71
N ALA A 60 -19.84 11.62 24.42
CA ALA A 60 -20.59 11.02 23.33
C ALA A 60 -19.97 11.31 21.96
N PHE A 61 -19.41 12.52 21.77
CA PHE A 61 -18.69 12.87 20.54
C PHE A 61 -17.45 11.99 20.34
N PHE A 62 -16.58 11.89 21.35
CA PHE A 62 -15.37 11.07 21.25
C PHE A 62 -15.68 9.57 21.12
N ALA A 63 -16.76 9.09 21.74
CA ALA A 63 -17.22 7.72 21.57
C ALA A 63 -17.57 7.42 20.10
N ARG A 64 -18.38 8.27 19.46
CA ARG A 64 -18.72 8.14 18.03
C ARG A 64 -17.50 8.23 17.13
N GLN A 65 -16.62 9.20 17.39
CA GLN A 65 -15.41 9.37 16.60
C GLN A 65 -14.51 8.12 16.69
N LYS A 66 -14.38 7.55 17.89
CA LYS A 66 -13.64 6.30 18.10
C LYS A 66 -14.28 5.13 17.34
N GLU A 67 -15.60 4.98 17.43
CA GLU A 67 -16.33 3.94 16.69
C GLU A 67 -16.16 4.06 15.18
N GLU A 68 -16.22 5.28 14.64
CA GLU A 68 -15.98 5.55 13.21
C GLU A 68 -14.55 5.20 12.80
N VAL A 69 -13.56 5.59 13.59
CA VAL A 69 -12.14 5.25 13.34
C VAL A 69 -11.93 3.74 13.39
N ASP A 70 -12.46 3.07 14.42
CA ASP A 70 -12.37 1.60 14.57
C ASP A 70 -13.06 0.88 13.42
N ALA A 71 -14.23 1.36 12.96
CA ALA A 71 -14.93 0.82 11.82
C ALA A 71 -14.15 1.03 10.51
N ALA A 72 -13.57 2.20 10.29
CA ALA A 72 -12.74 2.48 9.12
C ALA A 72 -11.47 1.60 9.12
N GLN A 73 -10.85 1.40 10.28
CA GLN A 73 -9.69 0.52 10.43
C GLN A 73 -10.06 -0.94 10.12
N LYS A 74 -11.20 -1.42 10.63
CA LYS A 74 -11.71 -2.78 10.31
C LYS A 74 -11.96 -2.95 8.81
N ARG A 75 -12.56 -1.96 8.14
CA ARG A 75 -12.78 -1.99 6.68
C ARG A 75 -11.45 -2.08 5.92
N LYS A 76 -10.49 -1.22 6.25
CA LYS A 76 -9.15 -1.23 5.63
C LYS A 76 -8.42 -2.56 5.84
N GLN A 77 -8.55 -3.15 7.03
CA GLN A 77 -7.97 -4.47 7.33
C GLN A 77 -8.65 -5.58 6.52
N ALA A 78 -9.98 -5.55 6.39
CA ALA A 78 -10.73 -6.52 5.60
C ALA A 78 -10.38 -6.43 4.10
N GLU A 79 -10.29 -5.22 3.54
CA GLU A 79 -9.85 -4.99 2.15
C GLU A 79 -8.42 -5.52 1.92
N ALA A 80 -7.49 -5.20 2.83
CA ALA A 80 -6.12 -5.69 2.74
C ALA A 80 -6.05 -7.23 2.87
N ALA A 81 -6.90 -7.85 3.69
CA ALA A 81 -6.99 -9.29 3.80
C ALA A 81 -7.55 -9.93 2.51
N SER A 82 -8.58 -9.32 1.90
CA SER A 82 -9.13 -9.75 0.61
C SER A 82 -8.09 -9.69 -0.50
N GLN A 83 -7.38 -8.57 -0.62
CA GLN A 83 -6.30 -8.41 -1.61
C GLN A 83 -5.17 -9.44 -1.40
N ARG A 84 -4.82 -9.74 -0.16
CA ARG A 84 -3.82 -10.78 0.15
C ARG A 84 -4.32 -12.19 -0.21
N ALA A 85 -5.60 -12.47 0.01
CA ALA A 85 -6.19 -13.75 -0.35
C ALA A 85 -6.22 -13.93 -1.88
N GLU A 86 -6.59 -12.88 -2.62
CA GLU A 86 -6.57 -12.85 -4.08
C GLU A 86 -5.15 -13.04 -4.64
N LEU A 87 -4.16 -12.31 -4.10
CA LEU A 87 -2.75 -12.48 -4.46
C LEU A 87 -2.26 -13.91 -4.20
N LYS A 88 -2.64 -14.51 -3.07
CA LYS A 88 -2.26 -15.89 -2.74
C LYS A 88 -2.89 -16.89 -3.70
N ALA A 89 -4.17 -16.73 -4.03
CA ALA A 89 -4.85 -17.59 -5.01
C ALA A 89 -4.22 -17.47 -6.41
N ALA A 90 -3.86 -16.25 -6.83
CA ALA A 90 -3.14 -16.02 -8.08
C ALA A 90 -1.73 -16.64 -8.06
N GLU A 91 -1.03 -16.58 -6.92
CA GLU A 91 0.28 -17.19 -6.73
C GLU A 91 0.23 -18.73 -6.80
N GLU A 92 -0.82 -19.36 -6.27
CA GLU A 92 -1.04 -20.81 -6.37
C GLU A 92 -1.31 -21.28 -7.81
N GLN A 93 -1.88 -20.43 -8.66
CA GLN A 93 -2.16 -20.72 -10.06
C GLN A 93 -1.03 -20.32 -11.03
N ALA A 94 -0.17 -19.39 -10.61
CA ALA A 94 0.90 -18.88 -11.46
C ALA A 94 1.98 -19.96 -11.68
N PRO A 95 2.36 -20.26 -12.93
CA PRO A 95 3.49 -21.15 -13.18
C PRO A 95 4.76 -20.50 -12.61
N GLN A 96 5.35 -21.14 -11.59
CA GLN A 96 6.56 -20.65 -10.95
C GLN A 96 7.75 -20.81 -11.90
N PRO A 97 8.37 -19.72 -12.37
CA PRO A 97 9.55 -19.85 -13.21
C PRO A 97 10.74 -20.35 -12.37
N LEU A 98 11.70 -21.01 -13.02
CA LEU A 98 12.93 -21.44 -12.38
C LEU A 98 13.66 -20.22 -11.80
N ILE A 99 14.09 -20.33 -10.54
CA ILE A 99 14.82 -19.27 -9.83
C ILE A 99 16.28 -19.32 -10.27
N GLN A 100 16.65 -18.44 -11.20
CA GLN A 100 18.01 -18.41 -11.72
C GLN A 100 18.97 -17.80 -10.68
N ARG A 101 19.95 -18.61 -10.25
CA ARG A 101 20.88 -18.27 -9.15
C ARG A 101 21.76 -17.05 -9.42
N LYS A 102 21.88 -16.60 -10.66
CA LYS A 102 22.75 -15.49 -11.11
C LYS A 102 22.41 -15.10 -12.55
N ILE A 103 22.46 -13.79 -12.86
CA ILE A 103 22.34 -13.23 -14.22
C ILE A 103 23.48 -13.71 -15.14
N PHE A 104 24.48 -14.43 -14.61
CA PHE A 104 25.64 -14.90 -15.34
C PHE A 104 25.36 -15.95 -16.43
N HIS A 105 24.16 -16.49 -16.57
CA HIS A 105 23.83 -17.34 -17.73
C HIS A 105 23.19 -16.56 -18.89
N LEU A 106 22.98 -15.26 -18.72
CA LEU A 106 22.59 -14.33 -19.79
C LEU A 106 23.80 -13.85 -20.59
N PHE A 107 25.01 -14.03 -20.05
CA PHE A 107 26.27 -13.64 -20.68
C PHE A 107 27.12 -14.89 -20.91
N GLN A 108 27.50 -15.14 -22.15
CA GLN A 108 28.35 -16.28 -22.54
C GLN A 108 29.76 -16.24 -21.93
N HIS A 109 30.16 -15.10 -21.35
CA HIS A 109 31.51 -14.89 -20.82
C HIS A 109 31.49 -14.21 -19.44
N ALA A 110 32.38 -14.65 -18.55
CA ALA A 110 32.70 -13.99 -17.29
C ALA A 110 34.14 -13.43 -17.35
N GLY A 111 34.35 -12.20 -16.90
CA GLY A 111 35.67 -11.55 -16.86
C GLY A 111 35.67 -10.19 -16.15
N SER A 112 36.86 -9.63 -15.92
CA SER A 112 37.07 -8.26 -15.44
C SER A 112 38.34 -7.67 -16.06
N GLY A 113 38.40 -6.35 -16.27
CA GLY A 113 39.57 -5.66 -16.81
C GLY A 113 39.24 -4.65 -17.93
N PRO A 114 40.24 -3.88 -18.42
CA PRO A 114 40.05 -2.83 -19.42
C PRO A 114 39.66 -3.35 -20.82
N THR A 115 39.81 -4.66 -21.06
CA THR A 115 39.39 -5.36 -22.28
C THR A 115 38.05 -6.09 -22.11
N PHE A 116 37.41 -5.97 -20.94
CA PHE A 116 36.08 -6.52 -20.73
C PHE A 116 35.04 -5.57 -21.31
N HIS A 117 34.31 -6.04 -22.31
CA HIS A 117 33.24 -5.29 -22.95
C HIS A 117 31.98 -6.15 -22.96
N TYR A 118 30.83 -5.54 -22.65
CA TYR A 118 29.54 -6.19 -22.86
C TYR A 118 29.27 -6.24 -24.35
N GLU A 119 29.43 -7.41 -24.98
CA GLU A 119 28.74 -7.63 -26.24
C GLU A 119 27.24 -7.75 -25.91
N PRO A 120 26.37 -6.89 -26.48
CA PRO A 120 24.93 -7.08 -26.34
C PRO A 120 24.63 -8.46 -26.93
N PRO A 121 24.12 -9.43 -26.14
CA PRO A 121 23.95 -10.78 -26.65
C PRO A 121 22.99 -10.71 -27.86
N PRO A 122 23.26 -11.45 -28.95
CA PRO A 122 22.29 -11.65 -30.01
C PRO A 122 21.15 -12.50 -29.43
N ARG A 123 20.25 -11.84 -28.70
CA ARG A 123 19.14 -12.38 -27.91
C ARG A 123 19.60 -13.25 -26.72
N LEU A 124 18.76 -13.29 -25.69
CA LEU A 124 18.84 -14.24 -24.58
C LEU A 124 19.19 -15.64 -25.11
N ASN A 125 19.96 -16.42 -24.35
CA ASN A 125 20.31 -17.80 -24.69
C ASN A 125 19.05 -18.70 -24.75
N SER A 126 18.29 -18.59 -25.84
CA SER A 126 16.96 -19.18 -26.03
C SER A 126 17.03 -20.70 -26.05
N LYS A 127 18.11 -21.26 -26.60
CA LYS A 127 18.35 -22.70 -26.72
C LYS A 127 18.53 -23.40 -25.38
N ASP A 128 19.26 -22.77 -24.45
CA ASP A 128 19.53 -23.38 -23.14
C ASP A 128 18.51 -22.94 -22.07
N CYS A 129 17.87 -21.78 -22.24
CA CYS A 129 16.88 -21.27 -21.28
C CYS A 129 15.42 -21.62 -21.61
N GLY A 130 15.14 -22.19 -22.79
CA GLY A 130 13.78 -22.55 -23.22
C GLY A 130 12.85 -21.35 -23.47
N PHE A 131 13.42 -20.16 -23.64
CA PHE A 131 12.66 -18.93 -23.92
C PHE A 131 12.50 -18.72 -25.42
N GLY A 132 11.26 -18.69 -25.92
CA GLY A 132 10.92 -18.12 -27.23
C GLY A 132 11.09 -19.01 -28.46
N GLU A 133 11.39 -20.30 -28.33
CA GLU A 133 11.35 -21.25 -29.46
C GLU A 133 10.41 -22.44 -29.15
N GLY A 134 9.62 -22.87 -30.15
CA GLY A 134 8.64 -23.96 -30.04
C GLY A 134 7.22 -23.56 -30.47
N LYS A 135 6.33 -24.55 -30.64
CA LYS A 135 4.90 -24.33 -30.97
C LYS A 135 4.13 -23.57 -29.88
N ASP A 136 4.67 -23.54 -28.65
CA ASP A 136 4.08 -22.87 -27.49
C ASP A 136 5.18 -22.15 -26.71
N PRO A 137 5.65 -20.98 -27.17
CA PRO A 137 6.80 -20.31 -26.59
C PRO A 137 6.50 -19.87 -25.15
N HIS A 138 7.30 -20.34 -24.19
CA HIS A 138 7.22 -19.85 -22.82
C HIS A 138 7.34 -18.32 -22.79
N PRO A 139 6.56 -17.63 -21.94
CA PRO A 139 6.54 -16.18 -21.90
C PRO A 139 7.94 -15.63 -21.62
N PRO A 140 8.43 -14.62 -22.37
CA PRO A 140 9.76 -14.05 -22.16
C PRO A 140 9.91 -13.63 -20.70
N VAL A 141 10.97 -14.12 -20.04
CA VAL A 141 11.33 -13.74 -18.68
C VAL A 141 12.27 -12.55 -18.73
N TYR A 142 11.81 -11.40 -18.25
CA TYR A 142 12.62 -10.21 -18.04
C TYR A 142 13.11 -10.19 -16.59
N ILE A 143 14.41 -10.39 -16.38
CA ILE A 143 15.02 -10.27 -15.05
C ILE A 143 15.52 -8.84 -14.91
N THR A 144 15.00 -8.11 -13.93
CA THR A 144 15.45 -6.74 -13.62
C THR A 144 15.93 -6.70 -12.17
N GLU A 145 17.22 -6.41 -11.98
CA GLU A 145 17.75 -6.04 -10.67
C GLU A 145 17.46 -4.56 -10.42
N LYS A 146 16.77 -4.24 -9.31
CA LYS A 146 16.59 -2.85 -8.90
C LYS A 146 17.85 -2.36 -8.19
N TRP A 147 18.07 -1.04 -8.24
CA TRP A 147 19.21 -0.35 -7.62
C TRP A 147 19.33 -0.52 -6.10
N ASP A 148 18.27 -0.97 -5.43
CA ASP A 148 18.22 -1.27 -3.99
C ASP A 148 18.71 -2.69 -3.65
N GLY A 149 19.19 -3.44 -4.64
CA GLY A 149 19.63 -4.84 -4.49
C GLY A 149 18.47 -5.85 -4.47
N THR A 150 17.21 -5.41 -4.62
CA THR A 150 16.08 -6.33 -4.75
C THR A 150 16.06 -6.92 -6.15
N THR A 151 16.22 -8.24 -6.25
CA THR A 151 16.11 -8.95 -7.52
C THR A 151 14.65 -9.27 -7.84
N MET A 152 14.22 -8.84 -9.01
CA MET A 152 12.88 -9.10 -9.54
C MET A 152 12.98 -9.99 -10.76
N GLN A 153 11.98 -10.85 -10.94
CA GLN A 153 11.84 -11.71 -12.11
C GLN A 153 10.45 -11.46 -12.68
N ALA A 154 10.34 -11.00 -13.92
CA ALA A 154 9.07 -10.80 -14.60
C ALA A 154 8.94 -11.79 -15.76
N THR A 155 7.74 -12.25 -16.03
CA THR A 155 7.34 -12.92 -17.28
C THR A 155 6.43 -11.96 -18.06
N SER A 156 5.96 -12.35 -19.24
CA SER A 156 4.94 -11.56 -19.97
C SER A 156 3.60 -11.44 -19.23
N ARG A 157 3.37 -12.21 -18.15
CA ARG A 157 2.10 -12.26 -17.40
C ARG A 157 2.23 -12.03 -15.90
N HIS A 158 3.42 -12.13 -15.31
CA HIS A 158 3.60 -12.13 -13.86
C HIS A 158 4.88 -11.38 -13.48
N ILE A 159 4.88 -10.72 -12.33
CA ILE A 159 6.04 -10.06 -11.72
C ILE A 159 6.28 -10.71 -10.36
N PHE A 160 7.47 -11.24 -10.17
CA PHE A 160 7.91 -11.92 -8.96
C PHE A 160 9.04 -11.15 -8.27
N LYS A 161 9.01 -11.12 -6.95
CA LYS A 161 10.12 -10.70 -6.09
C LYS A 161 10.88 -11.93 -5.63
N ARG A 162 12.20 -11.94 -5.82
CA ARG A 162 13.06 -12.97 -5.23
C ARG A 162 13.29 -12.65 -3.75
N LEU A 163 13.19 -13.67 -2.91
CA LEU A 163 13.49 -13.63 -1.48
C LEU A 163 14.71 -14.52 -1.22
N ASP A 164 15.75 -13.99 -0.56
CA ASP A 164 16.85 -14.80 -0.04
C ASP A 164 16.43 -15.32 1.34
N LEU A 165 16.15 -16.63 1.42
CA LEU A 165 15.65 -17.29 2.63
C LEU A 165 16.77 -17.53 3.64
N TRP A 166 18.02 -17.46 3.22
CA TRP A 166 19.17 -17.85 4.03
C TRP A 166 19.82 -16.68 4.77
N GLY A 167 19.68 -15.46 4.25
CA GLY A 167 20.23 -14.27 4.89
C GLY A 167 21.73 -14.45 5.20
N ARG A 168 22.10 -14.44 6.50
CA ARG A 168 23.50 -14.63 6.95
C ARG A 168 23.89 -16.09 7.24
N ARG A 169 22.96 -17.04 7.35
CA ARG A 169 23.26 -18.46 7.63
C ARG A 169 23.27 -19.24 6.32
N ARG A 170 24.26 -20.11 6.12
CA ARG A 170 24.48 -20.80 4.83
C ARG A 170 24.35 -22.31 4.95
N ASP A 171 23.50 -22.75 5.87
CA ASP A 171 23.46 -24.13 6.32
C ASP A 171 22.18 -24.74 5.76
N GLY A 172 22.25 -25.35 4.57
CA GLY A 172 21.11 -25.98 3.90
C GLY A 172 21.43 -26.42 2.47
N ASP A 173 20.42 -26.95 1.75
CA ASP A 173 20.54 -27.28 0.32
C ASP A 173 20.59 -25.97 -0.50
N PRO A 174 21.68 -25.72 -1.25
CA PRO A 174 21.82 -24.57 -2.13
C PRO A 174 20.59 -24.28 -3.02
N SER A 175 19.85 -25.32 -3.44
CA SER A 175 18.63 -25.19 -4.26
C SER A 175 17.49 -24.44 -3.53
N GLN A 176 17.43 -24.52 -2.20
CA GLN A 176 16.38 -23.96 -1.35
C GLN A 176 16.69 -22.53 -0.86
N ARG A 177 17.81 -21.95 -1.30
CA ARG A 177 18.26 -20.63 -0.85
C ARG A 177 17.28 -19.51 -1.18
N TYR A 178 16.58 -19.63 -2.31
CA TYR A 178 15.73 -18.57 -2.83
C TYR A 178 14.29 -19.04 -2.94
N SER A 179 13.36 -18.14 -2.66
CA SER A 179 11.97 -18.27 -3.10
C SER A 179 11.56 -17.08 -3.95
N ILE A 180 10.45 -17.22 -4.65
CA ILE A 180 9.81 -16.14 -5.38
C ILE A 180 8.46 -15.84 -4.72
N ARG A 181 8.10 -14.55 -4.68
CA ARG A 181 6.77 -14.07 -4.27
C ARG A 181 6.14 -13.30 -5.41
N LEU A 182 4.93 -13.66 -5.81
CA LEU A 182 4.18 -12.88 -6.80
C LEU A 182 3.85 -11.47 -6.24
N LEU A 183 4.14 -10.43 -7.02
CA LEU A 183 3.83 -9.03 -6.68
C LEU A 183 2.74 -8.43 -7.56
N GLY A 184 2.55 -8.97 -8.77
CA GLY A 184 1.53 -8.51 -9.69
C GLY A 184 1.44 -9.42 -10.89
N TRP A 185 0.29 -9.42 -11.54
CA TRP A 185 0.07 -10.20 -12.76
C TRP A 185 -0.81 -9.43 -13.73
N ARG A 186 -0.78 -9.87 -14.99
CA ARG A 186 -1.66 -9.41 -16.05
C ARG A 186 -2.61 -10.56 -16.37
N GLU A 187 -3.90 -10.30 -16.23
CA GLU A 187 -4.92 -11.23 -16.70
C GLU A 187 -4.70 -11.55 -18.19
N ALA A 188 -5.07 -12.76 -18.61
CA ALA A 188 -5.11 -13.04 -20.03
C ALA A 188 -6.13 -12.08 -20.64
N GLY A 189 -5.67 -11.11 -21.44
CA GLY A 189 -6.58 -10.28 -22.22
C GLY A 189 -7.51 -11.20 -23.04
N PRO A 190 -8.71 -10.72 -23.43
CA PRO A 190 -9.61 -11.51 -24.25
C PRO A 190 -8.82 -12.07 -25.43
N GLN A 191 -8.79 -13.39 -25.57
CA GLN A 191 -8.22 -14.04 -26.74
C GLN A 191 -8.92 -13.40 -27.94
N ARG A 192 -8.17 -12.67 -28.76
CA ARG A 192 -8.69 -12.20 -30.05
C ARG A 192 -8.96 -13.44 -30.87
N SER A 193 -10.20 -13.91 -30.83
CA SER A 193 -10.69 -14.97 -31.68
C SER A 193 -10.67 -14.46 -33.11
N GLY A 194 -9.65 -14.85 -33.88
CA GLY A 194 -9.64 -14.66 -35.32
C GLY A 194 -8.39 -14.00 -35.86
N GLU A 195 -7.34 -14.80 -36.03
CA GLU A 195 -6.48 -14.69 -37.21
C GLU A 195 -6.32 -16.12 -37.74
N THR A 196 -7.32 -16.59 -38.47
CA THR A 196 -7.17 -17.70 -39.42
C THR A 196 -6.18 -17.25 -40.48
N SER A 197 -4.91 -17.54 -40.26
CA SER A 197 -3.86 -17.38 -41.25
C SER A 197 -4.00 -18.49 -42.29
N GLU A 198 -4.82 -18.26 -43.32
CA GLU A 198 -4.70 -19.01 -44.58
C GLU A 198 -3.41 -18.55 -45.28
N ARG A 199 -2.43 -19.45 -45.36
CA ARG A 199 -1.39 -19.47 -46.39
C ARG A 199 -1.14 -20.91 -46.81
#